data_AF-A0AAV8YC11-F1
#
_entry.id   AF-A0AAV8YC11-F1
#
_cell.length_a   1.000
_cell.length_b   1.000
_cell.length_c   1.000
_cell.angle_alpha   90.00
_cell.angle_beta   90.00
_cell.angle_gamma   90.00
#
_symmetry.space_group_name_H-M   'P 1'
#
loop_
_entity.id
_entity.type
_entity.pdbx_description
1 polymer ?
#
loop_
_entity_poly.entity_id
_entity_poly.type
_entity_poly.pdbx_seq_one_letter_code
_entity_poly.pdbx_strand_id
1 'polypeptide(L)'
;MVRRLSERERIESLIMIGYGDRARTQLEGGRLFNNKYPNREPITQSTVSKIEHKFLEVGHARDRPRTGRPPVQEDVKLNVLLELQENPHPPTSSLLSKNVLNGDIFTSQGHH
;
A
#
# COMPACT_ATOMS: atom_id res chain seq x y z
N MET A 1 -17.88 6.65 -3.57
CA MET A 1 -16.61 6.00 -3.17
C MET A 1 -16.04 5.33 -4.42
N VAL A 2 -14.86 5.73 -4.92
CA VAL A 2 -14.32 5.21 -6.19
C VAL A 2 -13.91 3.74 -6.02
N ARG A 3 -14.46 2.84 -6.85
CA ARG A 3 -14.06 1.43 -6.86
C ARG A 3 -12.58 1.30 -7.25
N ARG A 4 -11.76 0.75 -6.35
CA ARG A 4 -10.35 0.47 -6.64
C ARG A 4 -10.24 -0.47 -7.84
N LEU A 5 -9.29 -0.18 -8.73
CA LEU A 5 -8.94 -1.09 -9.82
C LEU A 5 -8.29 -2.33 -9.24
N SER A 6 -8.72 -3.51 -9.67
CA SER A 6 -8.03 -4.78 -9.48
C SER A 6 -6.69 -4.79 -10.22
N GLU A 7 -5.81 -5.72 -9.87
CA GLU A 7 -4.54 -5.92 -10.61
C GLU A 7 -4.80 -6.20 -12.10
N ARG A 8 -5.79 -7.05 -12.40
CA ARG A 8 -6.22 -7.32 -13.77
C ARG A 8 -6.64 -6.06 -14.52
N GLU A 9 -7.49 -5.22 -13.93
CA GLU A 9 -7.92 -3.97 -14.56
C GLU A 9 -6.74 -3.02 -14.83
N ARG A 10 -5.73 -2.99 -13.95
CA ARG A 10 -4.51 -2.20 -14.18
C ARG A 10 -3.66 -2.77 -15.31
N ILE A 11 -3.51 -4.09 -15.38
CA ILE A 11 -2.81 -4.76 -16.49
C ILE A 11 -3.52 -4.46 -17.81
N GLU A 12 -4.85 -4.55 -17.83
CA GLU A 12 -5.62 -4.23 -19.03
C GLU A 12 -5.50 -2.75 -19.43
N SER A 13 -5.45 -1.84 -18.44
CA SER A 13 -5.13 -0.43 -18.71
C SER A 13 -3.76 -0.26 -19.36
N LEU A 14 -2.73 -1.01 -18.93
CA LEU A 14 -1.39 -0.97 -19.54
C LEU A 14 -1.40 -1.53 -20.98
N ILE A 15 -2.13 -2.62 -21.23
CA ILE A 15 -2.30 -3.19 -22.58
C ILE A 15 -2.95 -2.17 -23.53
N MET A 16 -3.93 -1.40 -23.03
CA MET A 16 -4.59 -0.34 -23.80
C MET A 16 -3.69 0.86 -24.08
N ILE A 17 -2.76 1.20 -23.17
CA ILE A 17 -1.72 2.20 -23.48
C ILE A 17 -0.79 1.64 -24.55
N GLY A 18 -0.38 0.37 -24.46
CA GLY A 18 0.62 -0.21 -25.35
C GLY A 18 2.05 0.13 -24.91
N TYR A 19 3.03 -0.08 -25.80
CA TYR A 19 4.45 0.13 -25.51
C TYR A 19 5.24 0.49 -26.78
N GLY A 20 6.38 1.15 -26.60
CA GLY A 20 7.27 1.57 -27.69
C GLY A 20 6.58 2.47 -28.70
N ASP A 21 6.84 2.25 -29.99
CA ASP A 21 6.30 3.06 -31.09
C ASP A 21 4.77 2.93 -31.26
N ARG A 22 4.13 1.99 -30.56
CA ARG A 22 2.68 1.78 -30.57
C ARG A 22 2.01 2.27 -29.29
N ALA A 23 2.71 3.06 -28.47
CA ALA A 23 2.15 3.66 -27.27
C ALA A 23 1.10 4.72 -27.63
N ARG A 24 -0.06 4.62 -26.99
CA ARG A 24 -1.13 5.62 -27.01
C ARG A 24 -0.92 6.60 -25.87
N THR A 25 -1.58 7.75 -25.96
CA THR A 25 -1.62 8.69 -24.84
C THR A 25 -2.41 8.10 -23.66
N GLN A 26 -2.13 8.54 -22.43
CA GLN A 26 -2.88 8.09 -21.24
C GLN A 26 -4.36 8.49 -21.31
N LEU A 27 -4.68 9.55 -22.05
CA LEU A 27 -6.04 9.98 -22.30
C LEU A 27 -6.79 8.98 -23.18
N GLU A 28 -6.16 8.55 -24.29
CA GLU A 28 -6.71 7.52 -25.18
C GLU A 28 -6.83 6.18 -24.48
N GLY A 29 -5.80 5.76 -23.74
CA GLY A 29 -5.84 4.54 -22.92
C GLY A 29 -7.01 4.56 -21.92
N GLY A 30 -7.23 5.70 -21.25
CA GLY A 30 -8.37 5.88 -20.35
C GLY A 30 -9.73 5.80 -21.06
N ARG A 31 -9.84 6.40 -22.25
CA ARG A 31 -11.06 6.32 -23.08
C ARG A 31 -11.36 4.88 -23.50
N LEU A 32 -10.36 4.14 -23.98
CA LEU A 32 -10.50 2.72 -24.33
C LEU A 32 -10.94 1.87 -23.13
N PHE A 33 -10.36 2.15 -21.96
CA PHE A 33 -10.72 1.45 -20.73
C PHE A 33 -12.17 1.70 -20.33
N ASN A 34 -12.59 2.97 -20.33
CA ASN A 34 -13.96 3.35 -19.95
C ASN A 34 -14.99 2.81 -20.95
N ASN A 35 -14.66 2.76 -22.24
CA ASN A 35 -15.53 2.16 -23.26
C ASN A 35 -15.68 0.65 -23.09
N LYS A 36 -14.62 -0.05 -22.66
CA LYS A 36 -14.68 -1.49 -22.35
C LYS A 36 -15.47 -1.78 -21.07
N TYR A 37 -15.44 -0.85 -20.11
CA TYR A 37 -16.07 -0.99 -18.79
C TYR A 37 -17.13 0.10 -18.53
N PRO A 38 -18.23 0.15 -19.32
CA PRO A 38 -19.22 1.22 -19.22
C PRO A 38 -20.02 1.18 -17.90
N ASN A 39 -20.12 0.01 -17.27
CA ASN A 39 -20.86 -0.18 -16.01
C ASN A 39 -19.99 0.14 -14.77
N ARG A 40 -18.85 0.80 -14.95
CA ARG A 40 -17.91 1.15 -13.90
C ARG A 40 -17.77 2.66 -13.83
N GLU A 41 -17.46 3.17 -12.64
CA GLU A 41 -16.93 4.52 -12.48
C GLU A 41 -15.72 4.74 -13.43
N PRO A 42 -15.81 5.75 -14.32
CA PRO A 42 -14.75 6.03 -15.28
C PRO A 42 -13.42 6.32 -14.61
N ILE A 43 -12.34 5.80 -15.18
CA ILE A 43 -10.99 6.17 -14.78
C ILE A 43 -10.55 7.43 -15.51
N THR A 44 -9.76 8.24 -14.82
CA THR A 44 -9.20 9.48 -15.36
C THR A 44 -7.87 9.22 -16.06
N GLN A 45 -7.44 10.14 -16.94
CA GLN A 45 -6.07 10.17 -17.47
C GLN A 45 -5.02 10.09 -16.36
N SER A 46 -5.22 10.81 -15.25
CA SER A 46 -4.30 10.79 -14.10
C SER A 46 -4.21 9.42 -13.44
N THR A 47 -5.29 8.63 -13.45
CA THR A 47 -5.27 7.25 -12.97
C THR A 47 -4.42 6.37 -13.86
N VAL A 48 -4.60 6.49 -15.18
CA VAL A 48 -3.82 5.75 -16.18
C VAL A 48 -2.33 6.09 -16.08
N SER A 49 -1.99 7.38 -15.99
CA SER A 49 -0.61 7.86 -15.81
C SER A 49 0.04 7.30 -14.54
N LYS A 50 -0.68 7.27 -13.41
CA LYS A 50 -0.16 6.69 -12.16
C LYS A 50 0.11 5.19 -12.28
N ILE A 51 -0.73 4.46 -13.02
CA ILE A 51 -0.54 3.01 -13.24
C ILE A 51 0.70 2.78 -14.11
N GLU A 52 0.81 3.52 -15.21
CA GLU A 52 1.94 3.44 -16.13
C GLU A 52 3.26 3.79 -15.45
N HIS A 53 3.35 4.96 -14.80
CA HIS A 53 4.56 5.40 -14.12
C HIS A 53 5.01 4.38 -13.08
N LYS A 54 4.09 3.88 -12.27
CA LYS A 54 4.39 2.87 -11.26
C LYS A 54 4.87 1.56 -11.89
N PHE A 55 4.27 1.14 -13.00
CA PHE A 55 4.70 -0.06 -13.71
C PHE A 55 6.11 0.09 -14.26
N LEU A 56 6.45 1.24 -14.85
CA LEU A 56 7.80 1.53 -15.35
C LEU A 56 8.83 1.61 -14.20
N GLU A 57 8.43 2.10 -13.03
CA GLU A 57 9.30 2.24 -11.87
C GLU A 57 9.55 0.91 -11.12
N VAL A 58 8.52 0.08 -10.94
CA VAL A 58 8.58 -1.11 -10.06
C VAL A 58 8.52 -2.43 -10.84
N GLY A 59 8.06 -2.41 -12.09
CA GLY A 59 7.94 -3.60 -12.94
C GLY A 59 6.69 -4.46 -12.67
N HIS A 60 5.76 -4.03 -11.81
CA HIS A 60 4.54 -4.79 -11.54
C HIS A 60 3.27 -3.94 -11.35
N ALA A 61 2.11 -4.51 -11.67
CA ALA A 61 0.81 -3.85 -11.57
C ALA A 61 0.16 -3.95 -10.17
N ARG A 62 0.70 -4.79 -9.27
CA ARG A 62 0.20 -4.97 -7.89
C ARG A 62 0.22 -3.68 -7.11
N ASP A 63 -0.72 -3.52 -6.17
CA ASP A 63 -0.66 -2.36 -5.26
C ASP A 63 0.60 -2.41 -4.43
N ARG A 64 1.21 -1.24 -4.19
CA ARG A 64 2.26 -1.18 -3.18
C ARG A 64 1.58 -1.48 -1.85
N PRO A 65 2.18 -2.31 -0.97
CA PRO A 65 1.74 -2.36 0.41
C PRO A 65 1.71 -0.91 0.92
N ARG A 66 0.62 -0.55 1.62
CA ARG A 66 0.49 0.81 2.14
C ARG A 66 1.69 1.04 3.06
N THR A 67 2.54 2.00 2.73
CA THR A 67 3.59 2.48 3.62
C THR A 67 2.88 3.19 4.77
N GLY A 68 2.50 2.42 5.78
CA GLY A 68 1.94 2.88 7.04
C GLY A 68 2.92 2.61 8.18
N ARG A 69 2.49 2.93 9.40
CA ARG A 69 3.21 2.52 10.60
C ARG A 69 3.46 1.01 10.55
N PRO A 70 4.69 0.52 10.77
CA PRO A 70 4.94 -0.91 10.92
C PRO A 70 3.96 -1.51 11.94
N PRO A 71 3.45 -2.72 11.71
CA PRO A 71 2.63 -3.39 12.70
C PRO A 71 3.42 -3.51 14.01
N VAL A 72 2.84 -3.09 15.13
CA VAL A 72 3.40 -3.34 16.45
C VAL A 72 3.30 -4.83 16.73
N GLN A 73 4.39 -5.45 17.17
CA GLN A 73 4.46 -6.87 17.51
C GLN A 73 3.48 -7.21 18.65
N GLU A 74 2.98 -8.44 18.70
CA GLU A 74 1.91 -8.84 19.64
C GLU A 74 2.37 -8.85 21.10
N ASP A 75 3.62 -9.25 21.35
CA ASP A 75 4.30 -9.19 22.64
C ASP A 75 4.39 -7.76 23.18
N VAL A 76 4.77 -6.79 22.33
CA VAL A 76 4.81 -5.37 22.68
C VAL A 76 3.41 -4.87 23.04
N LYS A 77 2.37 -5.28 22.31
CA LYS A 77 0.98 -4.94 22.66
C LYS A 77 0.58 -5.52 24.01
N LEU A 78 0.92 -6.79 24.25
CA LEU A 78 0.59 -7.47 25.51
C LEU A 78 1.27 -6.80 26.71
N ASN A 79 2.55 -6.45 26.59
CA ASN A 79 3.29 -5.77 27.66
C ASN A 79 2.68 -4.40 27.98
N VAL A 80 2.29 -3.64 26.97
CA VAL A 80 1.61 -2.35 27.19
C VAL A 80 0.26 -2.53 27.89
N LEU A 81 -0.50 -3.57 27.55
CA LEU A 81 -1.78 -3.85 28.22
C LEU A 81 -1.57 -4.25 29.69
N LEU A 82 -0.54 -5.06 29.99
CA LEU A 82 -0.18 -5.43 31.36
C LEU A 82 0.28 -4.22 32.17
N GLU A 83 1.15 -3.36 31.61
CA GLU A 83 1.61 -2.13 32.27
C GLU A 83 0.46 -1.14 32.52
N LEU A 84 -0.50 -1.01 31.60
CA LEU A 84 -1.69 -0.18 31.80
C LEU A 84 -2.61 -0.71 32.89
N GLN A 85 -2.74 -2.04 32.98
CA GLN A 85 -3.53 -2.70 34.02
C GLN A 85 -2.91 -2.50 35.41
N GLU A 86 -1.58 -2.57 35.50
CA GLU A 86 -0.83 -2.38 36.75
C GLU A 86 -0.77 -0.90 37.16
N ASN A 87 -0.62 0.02 36.20
CA ASN A 87 -0.62 1.45 36.43
C ASN A 87 -1.31 2.20 35.26
N PRO A 88 -2.54 2.72 35.45
CA PRO A 88 -3.30 3.35 34.38
C PRO A 88 -2.95 4.82 34.12
N HIS A 89 -2.07 5.44 34.93
CA HIS A 89 -1.71 6.85 34.81
C HIS A 89 -0.80 7.21 33.62
N PRO A 90 0.23 6.42 33.24
CA PRO A 90 1.07 6.76 32.11
C PRO A 90 0.29 6.74 30.77
N PRO A 91 0.57 7.68 29.84
CA PRO A 91 0.00 7.65 28.51
C PRO A 91 0.41 6.38 27.75
N THR A 92 -0.55 5.73 27.07
CA THR A 92 -0.31 4.52 26.26
C THR A 92 0.80 4.70 25.22
N SER A 93 0.95 5.90 24.64
CA SER A 93 2.03 6.22 23.69
C SER A 93 3.43 6.15 24.28
N SER A 94 3.58 6.53 25.55
CA SER A 94 4.84 6.45 26.29
C SER A 94 5.22 4.98 26.54
N LEU A 95 4.25 4.18 27.01
CA LEU A 95 4.42 2.74 27.25
C LEU A 95 4.76 1.97 25.98
N LEU A 96 4.09 2.29 24.87
CA LEU A 96 4.39 1.73 23.55
C LEU A 96 5.83 2.05 23.14
N SER A 97 6.28 3.30 23.32
CA SER A 97 7.63 3.70 22.92
C SER A 97 8.69 2.99 23.74
N LYS A 98 8.48 2.88 25.06
CA LYS A 98 9.35 2.11 25.98
C LYS A 98 9.43 0.64 25.56
N ASN A 99 8.30 -0.01 25.30
CA ASN A 99 8.26 -1.44 24.99
C ASN A 99 8.79 -1.77 23.59
N VAL A 100 8.59 -0.89 22.60
CA VAL A 100 9.21 -1.04 21.26
C VAL A 100 10.74 -0.99 21.38
N LEU A 101 11.29 -0.01 22.12
CA LEU A 101 12.74 0.10 22.32
C LEU A 101 13.33 -1.11 23.06
N ASN A 102 12.58 -1.69 24.00
CA ASN A 102 13.01 -2.87 24.74
C ASN A 102 12.96 -4.14 23.88
N GLY A 103 11.93 -4.31 23.04
CA GLY A 103 11.80 -5.49 22.15
C GLY A 103 12.93 -5.57 21.12
N ASP A 104 13.39 -4.43 20.61
CA ASP A 104 14.48 -4.38 19.62
C ASP A 104 15.83 -4.86 20.21
N ILE A 105 16.07 -4.67 21.51
CA ILE A 105 17.32 -5.10 22.18
C ILE A 105 17.41 -6.63 22.30
N PHE A 106 16.30 -7.32 22.49
CA PHE A 106 16.29 -8.78 22.69
C PHE A 106 16.48 -9.57 21.37
N THR A 107 16.12 -8.99 20.23
CA THR A 107 16.26 -9.65 18.91
C THR A 107 17.70 -9.71 18.39
N SER A 108 18.65 -8.99 19.02
CA SER A 108 20.05 -8.89 18.58
C SER A 108 20.97 -10.03 19.09
N GLN A 109 20.54 -10.84 20.06
CA GLN A 109 21.42 -11.82 20.74
C GLN A 109 21.20 -13.29 20.30
N GLY A 110 20.58 -13.52 19.13
CA GLY A 110 20.12 -14.85 18.69
C GLY A 110 20.90 -15.54 17.57
N HIS A 111 22.14 -15.14 17.26
CA HIS A 111 22.96 -15.85 16.26
C HIS A 111 24.36 -16.18 16.81
N HIS A 112 24.51 -17.40 17.34
CA HIS A 112 25.76 -18.13 17.43
C HIS A 112 25.50 -19.59 17.08
#